data_AF-A0A0C9ZZN6-F1
#
_entry.id   AF-A0A0C9ZZN6-F1
#
_cell.length_a   1.000
_cell.length_b   1.000
_cell.length_c   1.000
_cell.angle_alpha   90.00
_cell.angle_beta   90.00
_cell.angle_gamma   90.00
#
_symmetry.space_group_name_H-M   'P 1'
#
loop_
_entity.id
_entity.type
_entity.pdbx_description
1 polymer ?
#
loop_
_entity_poly.entity_id
_entity_poly.type
_entity_poly.pdbx_seq_one_letter_code
_entity_poly.pdbx_strand_id
1 'polypeptide(L)'
;MLFFCGSWIVACMPLFFFAWAPCYRQYAEECYHKLAQPRATRTIIYKAVDFMEITIILSSTMSSDLLTDYLQRRANLIKEDRALRKDYVRTYNAAEQKADEVVRCIRAKEAVTVWGNKHGDVPHQYPGMEFLNAKDTILKTELYRKIVSKMPKGGLLHVHQNASVEASKLLELALGHPAIHICVDQQSPLDAASLEKVLPKIQPIPVEQYPAADVVGITDASYTGGWVPIAKARALFNTALGGPAGFDKWVLSAFTISPSDAYNTYNTPMKIWLKFGSTFGVTDVSQWRVGSEDVHLY
;
A
#
# COMPACT_ATOMS: atom_id res chain seq x y z
N MET A 1 -21.14 3.64 -6.30
CA MET A 1 -20.69 2.27 -5.97
C MET A 1 -19.26 2.39 -5.45
N LEU A 2 -19.10 2.41 -4.12
CA LEU A 2 -17.81 2.62 -3.45
C LEU A 2 -17.33 1.27 -2.92
N PHE A 3 -16.34 0.68 -3.56
CA PHE A 3 -15.59 -0.43 -2.96
C PHE A 3 -14.60 0.15 -1.97
N PHE A 4 -14.83 -0.09 -0.68
CA PHE A 4 -13.84 0.17 0.36
C PHE A 4 -12.67 -0.79 0.17
N CYS A 5 -11.61 -0.30 -0.50
CA CYS A 5 -10.27 -0.79 -0.26
C CYS A 5 -9.79 -0.08 1.01
N GLY A 6 -10.04 -0.69 2.17
CA GLY A 6 -9.52 -0.21 3.45
C GLY A 6 -8.01 -0.37 3.48
N SER A 7 -7.30 0.65 2.98
CA SER A 7 -5.92 1.02 3.34
C SER A 7 -5.50 2.43 2.85
N TRP A 8 -6.42 3.27 2.34
CA TRP A 8 -6.05 4.59 1.78
C TRP A 8 -6.90 5.78 2.26
N ILE A 9 -7.76 5.61 3.28
CA ILE A 9 -8.55 6.71 3.88
C ILE A 9 -8.10 6.97 5.33
N VAL A 10 -6.81 7.21 5.55
CA VAL A 10 -6.30 7.65 6.87
C VAL A 10 -5.40 8.89 6.79
N ALA A 11 -5.32 9.55 5.63
CA ALA A 11 -4.39 10.68 5.44
C ALA A 11 -5.00 12.09 5.56
N CYS A 12 -6.28 12.24 5.91
CA CYS A 12 -6.92 13.56 6.06
C CYS A 12 -8.00 13.59 7.16
N MET A 13 -7.59 13.60 8.43
CA MET A 13 -8.17 14.42 9.52
C MET A 13 -7.52 14.05 10.86
N PRO A 14 -7.26 15.03 11.75
CA PRO A 14 -6.49 14.83 12.97
C PRO A 14 -7.34 14.30 14.12
N LEU A 15 -6.68 13.63 15.07
CA LEU A 15 -7.17 13.30 16.43
C LEU A 15 -8.41 12.40 16.47
N PHE A 16 -8.25 11.08 16.32
CA PHE A 16 -9.01 10.00 16.97
C PHE A 16 -8.61 8.73 16.20
N PHE A 17 -7.97 7.76 16.87
CA PHE A 17 -7.56 6.40 16.41
C PHE A 17 -6.08 6.07 16.67
N PHE A 18 -5.58 6.41 17.87
CA PHE A 18 -4.42 5.72 18.45
C PHE A 18 -4.91 4.81 19.58
N ALA A 19 -5.27 3.57 19.24
CA ALA A 19 -5.46 2.48 20.22
C ALA A 19 -5.43 1.05 19.64
N TRP A 20 -5.42 0.83 18.32
CA TRP A 20 -5.79 -0.49 17.77
C TRP A 20 -4.67 -1.38 17.20
N ALA A 21 -3.47 -0.87 16.96
CA ALA A 21 -2.39 -1.69 16.39
C ALA A 21 -1.69 -2.64 17.41
N PRO A 22 -1.45 -2.25 18.68
CA PRO A 22 -0.87 -3.18 19.67
C PRO A 22 -1.89 -4.20 20.19
N CYS A 23 -3.17 -3.82 20.23
CA CYS A 23 -4.24 -4.65 20.81
C CYS A 23 -4.54 -5.91 19.96
N TYR A 24 -4.43 -5.80 18.63
CA TYR A 24 -4.76 -6.93 17.72
C TYR A 24 -3.71 -8.04 17.73
N ARG A 25 -2.41 -7.70 17.88
CA ARG A 25 -1.33 -8.69 18.00
C ARG A 25 -1.45 -9.47 19.31
N GLN A 26 -1.80 -8.80 20.41
CA GLN A 26 -2.00 -9.45 21.72
C GLN A 26 -3.27 -10.33 21.73
N TYR A 27 -4.35 -9.89 21.07
CA TYR A 27 -5.59 -10.68 20.98
C TYR A 27 -5.44 -11.95 20.12
N ALA A 28 -4.66 -11.87 19.03
CA ALA A 28 -4.41 -13.02 18.16
C ALA A 28 -3.55 -14.10 18.86
N GLU A 29 -2.54 -13.70 19.64
CA GLU A 29 -1.72 -14.66 20.41
C GLU A 29 -2.47 -15.25 21.60
N GLU A 30 -3.32 -14.47 22.29
CA GLU A 30 -4.17 -14.99 23.37
C GLU A 30 -5.24 -15.97 22.87
N CYS A 31 -5.83 -15.75 21.69
CA CYS A 31 -6.77 -16.69 21.09
C CYS A 31 -6.09 -17.99 20.64
N TYR A 32 -4.87 -17.93 20.12
CA TYR A 32 -4.13 -19.11 19.69
C TYR A 32 -3.71 -20.00 20.88
N HIS A 33 -3.28 -19.39 21.99
CA HIS A 33 -2.92 -20.14 23.20
C HIS A 33 -4.13 -20.72 23.95
N LYS A 34 -5.29 -20.05 23.93
CA LYS A 34 -6.52 -20.57 24.59
C LYS A 34 -7.17 -21.73 23.84
N LEU A 35 -6.92 -21.90 22.55
CA LEU A 35 -7.47 -22.99 21.73
C LEU A 35 -6.58 -24.23 21.67
N ALA A 36 -5.30 -24.12 22.07
CA ALA A 36 -4.31 -25.20 21.95
C ALA A 36 -4.07 -26.02 23.24
N GLN A 37 -4.76 -25.71 24.35
CA GLN A 37 -4.60 -26.49 25.59
C GLN A 37 -5.72 -27.55 25.75
N PRO A 38 -5.39 -28.84 25.96
CA PRO A 38 -6.37 -29.83 26.41
C PRO A 38 -6.84 -29.46 27.82
N ARG A 39 -8.14 -29.18 27.98
CA ARG A 39 -8.72 -28.91 29.30
C ARG A 39 -8.61 -30.14 30.18
N ALA A 40 -7.83 -30.03 31.25
CA ALA A 40 -7.74 -31.02 32.31
C ALA A 40 -9.12 -31.25 32.96
N THR A 41 -9.61 -32.48 32.90
CA THR A 41 -10.75 -32.98 33.65
C THR A 41 -10.41 -33.01 35.13
N ARG A 42 -11.06 -32.14 35.93
CA ARG A 42 -11.04 -32.23 37.39
C ARG A 42 -12.09 -33.24 37.83
N THR A 43 -11.64 -34.43 38.20
CA THR A 43 -12.40 -35.42 38.95
C THR A 43 -12.65 -34.88 40.36
N ILE A 44 -13.91 -34.65 40.72
CA ILE A 44 -14.32 -34.45 42.11
C ILE A 44 -15.13 -35.70 42.51
N ILE A 45 -14.57 -36.48 43.42
CA ILE A 45 -15.19 -37.66 44.01
C ILE A 45 -16.06 -37.19 45.17
N TYR A 46 -17.37 -37.41 45.09
CA TYR A 46 -18.22 -37.53 46.27
C TYR A 46 -18.94 -38.88 46.20
N LYS A 47 -18.67 -39.74 47.18
CA LYS A 47 -19.41 -40.97 47.44
C LYS A 47 -20.50 -40.69 48.49
N ALA A 48 -21.75 -40.89 48.10
CA ALA A 48 -22.93 -41.26 48.89
C ALA A 48 -24.11 -41.20 47.91
N VAL A 49 -24.43 -42.27 47.17
CA VAL A 49 -25.38 -43.35 47.52
C VAL A 49 -26.68 -42.80 48.13
N ASP A 50 -27.77 -43.07 47.42
CA ASP A 50 -29.19 -42.85 47.75
C ASP A 50 -29.74 -41.42 47.67
N PHE A 51 -29.95 -40.95 46.44
CA PHE A 51 -31.15 -40.18 46.04
C PHE A 51 -31.32 -40.32 44.52
N MET A 52 -31.71 -41.54 44.12
CA MET A 52 -32.19 -41.84 42.78
C MET A 52 -33.58 -41.19 42.62
N GLU A 53 -33.79 -40.56 41.46
CA GLU A 53 -35.09 -40.27 40.80
C GLU A 53 -35.71 -38.85 40.77
N ILE A 54 -35.19 -37.79 41.39
CA ILE A 54 -35.86 -36.46 41.30
C ILE A 54 -35.07 -35.32 40.58
N THR A 55 -33.79 -35.49 40.24
CA THR A 55 -32.99 -34.34 39.73
C THR A 55 -32.33 -34.54 38.36
N ILE A 56 -32.68 -35.58 37.58
CA ILE A 56 -32.09 -35.83 36.24
C ILE A 56 -33.17 -35.91 35.14
N ILE A 57 -34.15 -35.01 35.18
CA ILE A 57 -35.05 -34.77 34.03
C ILE A 57 -35.00 -33.31 33.55
N LEU A 58 -34.46 -32.38 34.34
CA LEU A 58 -34.42 -30.95 34.00
C LEU A 58 -33.11 -30.46 33.34
N SER A 59 -32.10 -31.31 33.16
CA SER A 59 -30.78 -30.88 32.64
C SER A 59 -30.58 -31.08 31.13
N SER A 60 -31.40 -31.91 30.48
CA SER A 60 -31.20 -32.29 29.07
C SER A 60 -31.93 -31.38 28.08
N THR A 61 -32.98 -30.67 28.51
CA THR A 61 -33.85 -29.84 27.66
C THR A 61 -33.50 -28.35 27.70
N MET A 62 -32.90 -27.86 28.79
CA MET A 62 -32.43 -26.47 28.92
C MET A 62 -31.24 -26.10 27.99
N SER A 63 -30.60 -27.07 27.32
CA SER A 63 -29.44 -26.80 26.46
C SER A 63 -29.78 -26.66 24.97
N SER A 64 -30.82 -27.36 24.49
CA SER A 64 -31.21 -27.34 23.06
C SER A 64 -31.98 -26.07 22.69
N ASP A 65 -32.94 -25.67 23.53
CA ASP A 65 -33.78 -24.49 23.27
C ASP A 65 -32.97 -23.20 23.41
N LEU A 66 -32.08 -23.13 24.40
CA LEU A 66 -31.16 -22.00 24.58
C LEU A 66 -30.17 -21.88 23.42
N LEU A 67 -29.62 -23.01 22.93
CA LEU A 67 -28.75 -23.01 21.76
C LEU A 67 -29.49 -22.56 20.50
N THR A 68 -30.73 -23.03 20.31
CA THR A 68 -31.58 -22.64 19.17
C THR A 68 -31.92 -21.15 19.22
N ASP A 69 -32.33 -20.63 20.38
CA ASP A 69 -32.58 -19.20 20.60
C ASP A 69 -31.32 -18.36 20.34
N TYR A 70 -30.16 -18.81 20.85
CA TYR A 70 -28.88 -18.15 20.56
C TYR A 70 -28.56 -18.13 19.06
N LEU A 71 -28.70 -19.26 18.36
CA LEU A 71 -28.43 -19.36 16.93
C LEU A 71 -29.40 -18.49 16.12
N GLN A 72 -30.67 -18.42 16.53
CA GLN A 72 -31.68 -17.56 15.91
C GLN A 72 -31.36 -16.08 16.12
N ARG A 73 -31.02 -15.67 17.35
CA ARG A 73 -30.59 -14.29 17.65
C ARG A 73 -29.33 -13.91 16.87
N ARG A 74 -28.36 -14.81 16.80
CA ARG A 74 -27.13 -14.62 16.00
C ARG A 74 -27.46 -14.47 14.52
N ALA A 75 -28.36 -15.30 13.97
CA ALA A 75 -28.79 -15.21 12.58
C ALA A 75 -29.51 -13.88 12.30
N ASN A 76 -30.38 -13.44 13.22
CA ASN A 76 -31.08 -12.15 13.13
C ASN A 76 -30.10 -10.98 13.15
N LEU A 77 -29.14 -10.96 14.08
CA LEU A 77 -28.09 -9.92 14.14
C LEU A 77 -27.26 -9.86 12.84
N ILE A 78 -26.88 -11.02 12.28
CA ILE A 78 -26.16 -11.07 11.00
C ILE A 78 -27.03 -10.53 9.86
N LYS A 79 -28.33 -10.84 9.85
CA LYS A 79 -29.27 -10.35 8.85
C LYS A 79 -29.45 -8.83 8.95
N GLU A 80 -29.61 -8.31 10.16
CA GLU A 80 -29.72 -6.88 10.45
C GLU A 80 -28.45 -6.12 10.05
N ASP A 81 -27.26 -6.62 10.42
CA ASP A 81 -25.98 -6.03 9.98
C ASP A 81 -25.89 -5.98 8.45
N ARG A 82 -26.20 -7.11 7.79
CA ARG A 82 -26.20 -7.18 6.33
C ARG A 82 -27.19 -6.21 5.73
N ALA A 83 -28.35 -6.01 6.36
CA ALA A 83 -29.38 -5.09 5.89
C ALA A 83 -28.94 -3.62 5.83
N LEU A 84 -27.98 -3.24 6.68
CA LEU A 84 -27.45 -1.88 6.76
C LEU A 84 -26.30 -1.61 5.79
N ARG A 85 -25.78 -2.64 5.10
CA ARG A 85 -24.63 -2.45 4.22
C ARG A 85 -25.03 -1.74 2.93
N LYS A 86 -24.11 -0.95 2.39
CA LYS A 86 -24.31 -0.21 1.14
C LYS A 86 -24.59 -1.11 -0.07
N ASP A 87 -24.18 -2.37 -0.02
CA ASP A 87 -24.40 -3.40 -1.04
C ASP A 87 -25.67 -4.23 -0.82
N TYR A 88 -26.42 -4.02 0.27
CA TYR A 88 -27.63 -4.77 0.60
C TYR A 88 -28.80 -4.50 -0.36
N VAL A 89 -28.98 -3.24 -0.77
CA VAL A 89 -30.08 -2.84 -1.64
C VAL A 89 -29.68 -3.10 -3.09
N ARG A 90 -29.64 -4.38 -3.45
CA ARG A 90 -29.42 -4.84 -4.83
C ARG A 90 -30.29 -6.05 -5.12
N THR A 91 -31.23 -5.85 -6.03
CA THR A 91 -31.85 -6.96 -6.75
C THR A 91 -30.85 -7.43 -7.80
N TYR A 92 -30.16 -8.54 -7.53
CA TYR A 92 -29.25 -9.15 -8.50
C TYR A 92 -30.03 -9.97 -9.52
N ASN A 93 -29.71 -9.84 -10.80
CA ASN A 93 -30.14 -10.79 -11.81
C ASN A 93 -29.33 -12.11 -11.72
N ALA A 94 -29.76 -13.15 -12.44
CA ALA A 94 -29.12 -14.47 -12.37
C ALA A 94 -27.63 -14.45 -12.77
N ALA A 95 -27.24 -13.59 -13.72
CA ALA A 95 -25.85 -13.46 -14.15
C ALA A 95 -24.99 -12.77 -13.08
N GLU A 96 -25.52 -11.74 -12.41
CA GLU A 96 -24.85 -11.05 -11.31
C GLU A 96 -24.68 -11.96 -10.08
N GLN A 97 -25.69 -12.77 -9.76
CA GLN A 97 -25.57 -13.80 -8.72
C GLN A 97 -24.46 -14.79 -9.07
N LYS A 98 -24.42 -15.26 -10.33
CA LYS A 98 -23.36 -16.17 -10.78
C LYS A 98 -21.98 -15.52 -10.70
N ALA A 99 -21.87 -14.25 -11.05
CA ALA A 99 -20.62 -13.50 -10.94
C ALA A 99 -20.16 -13.36 -9.47
N ASP A 100 -21.07 -13.05 -8.54
CA ASP A 100 -20.77 -13.00 -7.10
C ASP A 100 -20.30 -14.36 -6.57
N GLU A 101 -20.96 -15.45 -6.94
CA GLU A 101 -20.53 -16.81 -6.60
C GLU A 101 -19.10 -17.10 -7.07
N VAL A 102 -18.78 -16.76 -8.33
CA VAL A 102 -17.44 -16.96 -8.91
C VAL A 102 -16.39 -16.14 -8.16
N VAL A 103 -16.68 -14.86 -7.88
CA VAL A 103 -15.79 -13.98 -7.10
C VAL A 103 -15.53 -14.58 -5.72
N ARG A 104 -16.58 -15.05 -5.02
CA ARG A 104 -16.45 -15.68 -3.70
C ARG A 104 -15.62 -16.97 -3.74
N CYS A 105 -15.85 -17.81 -4.74
CA CYS A 105 -15.08 -19.05 -4.94
C CYS A 105 -13.59 -18.75 -5.15
N ILE A 106 -13.26 -17.78 -6.01
CA ILE A 106 -11.87 -17.35 -6.23
C ILE A 106 -11.26 -16.81 -4.93
N ARG A 107 -11.97 -15.95 -4.20
CA ARG A 107 -11.49 -15.41 -2.91
C ARG A 107 -11.21 -16.51 -1.89
N ALA A 108 -12.10 -17.50 -1.77
CA ALA A 108 -11.91 -18.62 -0.86
C ALA A 108 -10.70 -19.49 -1.25
N LYS A 109 -10.53 -19.75 -2.54
CA LYS A 109 -9.36 -20.47 -3.07
C LYS A 109 -8.06 -19.71 -2.82
N GLU A 110 -8.02 -18.41 -3.10
CA GLU A 110 -6.83 -17.58 -2.88
C GLU A 110 -6.49 -17.44 -1.39
N ALA A 111 -7.49 -17.36 -0.51
CA ALA A 111 -7.26 -17.32 0.94
C ALA A 111 -6.42 -18.50 1.43
N VAL A 112 -6.60 -19.68 0.84
CA VAL A 112 -5.81 -20.88 1.18
C VAL A 112 -4.52 -20.93 0.37
N THR A 113 -4.60 -20.80 -0.95
CA THR A 113 -3.50 -21.11 -1.88
C THR A 113 -2.46 -19.99 -2.04
N VAL A 114 -2.87 -18.74 -1.87
CA VAL A 114 -1.99 -17.58 -1.98
C VAL A 114 -1.65 -17.09 -0.59
N TRP A 115 -2.67 -16.77 0.21
CA TRP A 115 -2.50 -16.07 1.48
C TRP A 115 -2.31 -17.00 2.68
N GLY A 116 -2.64 -18.29 2.57
CA GLY A 116 -2.42 -19.28 3.62
C GLY A 116 -1.01 -19.89 3.62
N ASN A 117 -0.23 -19.64 2.56
CA ASN A 117 1.08 -20.24 2.35
C ASN A 117 2.21 -19.31 2.83
N LYS A 118 3.27 -19.92 3.38
CA LYS A 118 4.52 -19.19 3.64
C LYS A 118 5.26 -19.02 2.32
N HIS A 119 5.39 -17.79 1.85
CA HIS A 119 6.26 -17.43 0.74
C HIS A 119 7.61 -16.98 1.30
N GLY A 120 8.71 -17.52 0.77
CA GLY A 120 10.04 -17.40 1.38
C GLY A 120 10.49 -15.96 1.64
N ASP A 121 10.06 -15.01 0.81
CA ASP A 121 10.55 -13.63 0.84
C ASP A 121 9.70 -12.70 1.71
N VAL A 122 8.53 -13.13 2.16
CA VAL A 122 7.58 -12.29 2.91
C VAL A 122 7.06 -13.05 4.14
N PRO A 123 7.53 -12.69 5.35
CA PRO A 123 7.04 -13.28 6.58
C PRO A 123 5.54 -13.04 6.72
N HIS A 124 4.77 -14.12 6.93
CA HIS A 124 3.32 -14.06 7.21
C HIS A 124 2.52 -13.25 6.18
N GLN A 125 2.39 -13.76 4.95
CA GLN A 125 1.46 -13.15 4.00
C GLN A 125 0.01 -13.28 4.50
N TYR A 126 -0.76 -12.20 4.41
CA TYR A 126 -2.19 -12.20 4.65
C TYR A 126 -2.89 -11.11 3.83
N PRO A 127 -4.19 -11.23 3.56
CA PRO A 127 -4.93 -10.19 2.87
C PRO A 127 -4.95 -8.92 3.73
N GLY A 128 -4.44 -7.81 3.20
CA GLY A 128 -4.37 -6.53 3.91
C GLY A 128 -3.04 -6.23 4.61
N MET A 129 -2.01 -7.04 4.37
CA MET A 129 -0.63 -6.70 4.76
C MET A 129 -0.10 -5.47 4.01
N GLU A 130 1.11 -5.03 4.37
CA GLU A 130 1.83 -3.91 3.77
C GLU A 130 1.81 -3.94 2.22
N PHE A 131 1.21 -2.91 1.60
CA PHE A 131 0.98 -2.90 0.15
C PHE A 131 2.26 -3.08 -0.67
N LEU A 132 3.36 -2.41 -0.30
CA LEU A 132 4.61 -2.49 -1.07
C LEU A 132 5.23 -3.90 -1.02
N ASN A 133 4.97 -4.66 0.04
CA ASN A 133 5.39 -6.07 0.14
C ASN A 133 4.41 -7.01 -0.57
N ALA A 134 3.12 -6.66 -0.58
CA ALA A 134 2.06 -7.48 -1.18
C ALA A 134 1.85 -7.26 -2.67
N LYS A 135 2.31 -6.13 -3.23
CA LYS A 135 1.99 -5.69 -4.60
C LYS A 135 2.21 -6.79 -5.63
N ASP A 136 3.39 -7.40 -5.65
CA ASP A 136 3.74 -8.41 -6.65
C ASP A 136 2.91 -9.69 -6.49
N THR A 137 2.53 -10.05 -5.27
CA THR A 137 1.60 -11.14 -4.99
C THR A 137 0.20 -10.79 -5.50
N ILE A 138 -0.31 -9.60 -5.18
CA ILE A 138 -1.64 -9.11 -5.62
C ILE A 138 -1.74 -9.14 -7.14
N LEU A 139 -0.73 -8.64 -7.85
CA LEU A 139 -0.71 -8.60 -9.32
C LEU A 139 -0.76 -9.99 -9.96
N LYS A 140 -0.39 -11.05 -9.23
CA LYS A 140 -0.42 -12.45 -9.70
C LYS A 140 -1.75 -13.16 -9.39
N THR A 141 -2.58 -12.62 -8.48
CA THR A 141 -3.86 -13.24 -8.08
C THR A 141 -4.83 -13.37 -9.26
N GLU A 142 -5.63 -14.44 -9.25
CA GLU A 142 -6.70 -14.64 -10.24
C GLU A 142 -7.76 -13.53 -10.09
N LEU A 143 -8.09 -13.16 -8.85
CA LEU A 143 -9.03 -12.10 -8.54
C LEU A 143 -8.60 -10.78 -9.19
N TYR A 144 -7.34 -10.37 -9.02
CA TYR A 144 -6.84 -9.15 -9.63
C TYR A 144 -6.81 -9.25 -11.16
N ARG A 145 -6.12 -10.27 -11.70
CA ARG A 145 -5.85 -10.37 -13.15
C ARG A 145 -7.09 -10.62 -13.99
N LYS A 146 -8.03 -11.43 -13.50
CA LYS A 146 -9.20 -11.85 -14.28
C LYS A 146 -10.41 -10.96 -14.05
N ILE A 147 -10.56 -10.37 -12.86
CA ILE A 147 -11.79 -9.66 -12.47
C ILE A 147 -11.49 -8.19 -12.20
N VAL A 148 -10.71 -7.87 -11.16
CA VAL A 148 -10.56 -6.48 -10.70
C VAL A 148 -9.92 -5.59 -11.76
N SER A 149 -8.92 -6.07 -12.48
CA SER A 149 -8.26 -5.31 -13.55
C SER A 149 -9.19 -4.95 -14.73
N LYS A 150 -10.26 -5.73 -14.95
CA LYS A 150 -11.21 -5.56 -16.05
C LYS A 150 -12.53 -4.89 -15.63
N MET A 151 -12.78 -4.77 -14.33
CA MET A 151 -14.03 -4.24 -13.79
C MET A 151 -14.15 -2.72 -14.03
N PRO A 152 -15.27 -2.21 -14.60
CA PRO A 152 -15.51 -0.79 -14.74
C PRO A 152 -15.75 -0.16 -13.35
N LYS A 153 -14.78 0.63 -12.86
CA LYS A 153 -14.83 1.20 -11.49
C LYS A 153 -15.65 2.49 -11.39
N GLY A 154 -16.09 3.05 -12.51
CA GLY A 154 -16.69 4.38 -12.58
C GLY A 154 -15.63 5.47 -12.65
N GLY A 155 -15.81 6.55 -11.89
CA GLY A 155 -14.91 7.72 -11.88
C GLY A 155 -13.82 7.66 -10.82
N LEU A 156 -12.65 8.24 -11.12
CA LEU A 156 -11.57 8.50 -10.18
C LEU A 156 -11.78 9.89 -9.54
N LEU A 157 -12.38 9.93 -8.36
CA LEU A 157 -12.84 11.18 -7.73
C LEU A 157 -11.80 11.85 -6.80
N HIS A 158 -10.69 11.17 -6.51
CA HIS A 158 -9.60 11.71 -5.72
C HIS A 158 -8.29 11.29 -6.37
N VAL A 159 -7.55 12.26 -6.90
CA VAL A 159 -6.23 12.05 -7.50
C VAL A 159 -5.42 13.33 -7.40
N HIS A 160 -4.15 13.20 -7.03
CA HIS A 160 -3.19 14.29 -7.15
C HIS A 160 -2.48 14.13 -8.50
N GLN A 161 -2.53 15.15 -9.35
CA GLN A 161 -2.02 15.08 -10.72
C GLN A 161 -0.56 14.60 -10.77
N ASN A 162 0.29 15.11 -9.88
CA ASN A 162 1.72 14.79 -9.81
C ASN A 162 2.01 13.34 -9.37
N ALA A 163 1.00 12.59 -8.93
CA ALA A 163 1.11 11.19 -8.52
C ALA A 163 0.17 10.26 -9.32
N SER A 164 -0.30 10.71 -10.49
CA SER A 164 -1.25 9.98 -11.33
C SER A 164 -0.59 9.18 -12.46
N VAL A 165 0.67 9.45 -12.75
CA VAL A 165 1.45 8.83 -13.83
C VAL A 165 2.51 7.90 -13.23
N GLU A 166 2.77 6.80 -13.91
CA GLU A 166 3.81 5.86 -13.50
C GLU A 166 5.20 6.50 -13.66
N ALA A 167 6.07 6.34 -12.65
CA ALA A 167 7.33 7.07 -12.54
C ALA A 167 8.30 6.76 -13.70
N SER A 168 8.37 5.51 -14.16
CA SER A 168 9.21 5.14 -15.32
C SER A 168 8.72 5.78 -16.61
N LYS A 169 7.40 5.90 -16.79
CA LYS A 169 6.82 6.62 -17.93
C LYS A 169 7.10 8.11 -17.87
N LEU A 170 7.06 8.71 -16.68
CA LEU A 170 7.42 10.12 -16.51
C LEU A 170 8.88 10.39 -16.88
N LEU A 171 9.80 9.53 -16.43
CA LEU A 171 11.21 9.61 -16.81
C LEU A 171 11.42 9.42 -18.32
N GLU A 172 10.75 8.44 -18.93
CA GLU A 172 10.79 8.21 -20.38
C GLU A 172 10.37 9.47 -21.17
N LEU A 173 9.24 10.10 -20.77
CA LEU A 173 8.75 11.33 -21.39
C LEU A 173 9.73 12.49 -21.19
N ALA A 174 10.31 12.62 -20.00
CA ALA A 174 11.31 13.64 -19.70
C ALA A 174 12.57 13.48 -20.57
N LEU A 175 13.06 12.25 -20.74
CA LEU A 175 14.21 11.95 -21.59
C LEU A 175 13.96 12.24 -23.09
N GLY A 176 12.70 12.16 -23.53
CA GLY A 176 12.30 12.48 -24.90
C GLY A 176 12.16 13.97 -25.19
N HIS A 177 12.28 14.85 -24.19
CA HIS A 177 11.97 16.28 -24.34
C HIS A 177 13.21 17.15 -24.12
N PRO A 178 13.69 17.90 -25.14
CA PRO A 178 14.98 18.62 -25.08
C PRO A 178 15.01 19.75 -24.04
N ALA A 179 13.84 20.31 -23.71
CA ALA A 179 13.71 21.35 -22.70
C ALA A 179 13.95 20.86 -21.27
N ILE A 180 13.90 19.56 -21.00
CA ILE A 180 14.01 19.04 -19.63
C ILE A 180 15.47 18.90 -19.23
N HIS A 181 15.80 19.55 -18.13
CA HIS A 181 17.12 19.58 -17.53
C HIS A 181 17.07 19.05 -16.11
N ILE A 182 18.22 18.60 -15.63
CA ILE A 182 18.43 18.10 -14.28
C ILE A 182 19.64 18.80 -13.66
N CYS A 183 19.57 19.08 -12.37
CA CYS A 183 20.72 19.50 -11.58
C CYS A 183 20.67 18.85 -10.19
N VAL A 184 21.79 18.94 -9.48
CA VAL A 184 21.89 18.59 -8.07
C VAL A 184 22.27 19.85 -7.27
N ASP A 185 21.70 19.99 -6.08
CA ASP A 185 21.82 21.23 -5.28
C ASP A 185 23.21 21.47 -4.71
N GLN A 186 24.06 20.46 -4.70
CA GLN A 186 25.43 20.59 -4.25
C GLN A 186 26.28 20.99 -5.46
N GLN A 187 27.10 22.04 -5.32
CA GLN A 187 28.13 22.45 -6.30
C GLN A 187 29.26 21.41 -6.43
N SER A 188 28.97 20.15 -6.13
CA SER A 188 29.85 19.01 -6.17
C SER A 188 29.22 17.90 -7.01
N PRO A 189 30.03 17.09 -7.69
CA PRO A 189 29.53 15.94 -8.43
C PRO A 189 28.84 14.94 -7.53
N LEU A 190 27.88 14.23 -8.12
CA LEU A 190 27.26 13.08 -7.50
C LEU A 190 28.24 11.91 -7.47
N ASP A 191 28.41 11.31 -6.30
CA ASP A 191 29.28 10.18 -6.04
C ASP A 191 28.53 9.07 -5.28
N ALA A 192 29.21 7.97 -4.99
CA ALA A 192 28.60 6.84 -4.28
C ALA A 192 28.09 7.20 -2.87
N ALA A 193 28.68 8.20 -2.20
CA ALA A 193 28.32 8.58 -0.84
C ALA A 193 27.14 9.56 -0.76
N SER A 194 26.92 10.32 -1.85
CA SER A 194 25.86 11.33 -2.00
C SER A 194 24.64 10.81 -2.75
N LEU A 195 24.77 9.75 -3.55
CA LEU A 195 23.71 9.18 -4.41
C LEU A 195 22.37 8.94 -3.68
N GLU A 196 22.42 8.44 -2.44
CA GLU A 196 21.21 8.12 -1.66
C GLU A 196 20.62 9.34 -0.92
N LYS A 197 21.38 10.42 -0.78
CA LYS A 197 21.03 11.59 0.04
C LYS A 197 20.58 12.78 -0.79
N VAL A 198 21.15 12.92 -1.98
CA VAL A 198 20.91 14.05 -2.87
C VAL A 198 19.73 13.73 -3.77
N LEU A 199 18.72 14.60 -3.69
CA LEU A 199 17.58 14.55 -4.59
C LEU A 199 17.88 15.37 -5.86
N PRO A 200 17.50 14.87 -7.04
CA PRO A 200 17.59 15.67 -8.25
C PRO A 200 16.59 16.82 -8.21
N LYS A 201 16.90 17.91 -8.92
CA LYS A 201 15.93 18.91 -9.36
C LYS A 201 15.76 18.78 -10.85
N ILE A 202 14.52 18.68 -11.32
CA ILE A 202 14.21 18.46 -12.73
C ILE A 202 13.26 19.55 -13.21
N GLN A 203 13.60 20.20 -14.32
CA GLN A 203 12.84 21.35 -14.81
C GLN A 203 12.88 21.53 -16.33
N PRO A 204 11.83 22.10 -16.92
CA PRO A 204 11.93 22.70 -18.24
C PRO A 204 12.72 24.02 -18.17
N ILE A 205 13.73 24.18 -19.02
CA ILE A 205 14.46 25.44 -19.18
C ILE A 205 14.02 26.09 -20.50
N PRO A 206 13.88 27.42 -20.57
CA PRO A 206 13.66 28.13 -21.84
C PRO A 206 14.84 27.97 -22.79
N VAL A 207 14.58 27.93 -24.10
CA VAL A 207 15.63 27.68 -25.13
C VAL A 207 16.75 28.72 -25.07
N GLU A 208 16.41 29.96 -24.73
CA GLU A 208 17.33 31.10 -24.61
C GLU A 208 18.29 30.95 -23.43
N GLN A 209 17.94 30.10 -22.46
CA GLN A 209 18.70 29.85 -21.23
C GLN A 209 19.33 28.46 -21.21
N TYR A 210 19.34 27.76 -22.36
CA TYR A 210 19.99 26.47 -22.43
C TYR A 210 21.46 26.59 -22.02
N PRO A 211 21.94 25.66 -21.19
CA PRO A 211 23.34 25.64 -20.80
C PRO A 211 24.20 25.30 -22.02
N ALA A 212 25.50 25.60 -21.95
CA ALA A 212 26.41 25.41 -23.07
C ALA A 212 26.41 23.97 -23.60
N ALA A 213 26.67 23.78 -24.90
CA ALA A 213 26.60 22.46 -25.53
C ALA A 213 27.58 21.44 -24.93
N ASP A 214 28.67 21.90 -24.32
CA ASP A 214 29.78 21.15 -23.73
C ASP A 214 29.63 20.87 -22.23
N VAL A 215 28.44 21.08 -21.64
CA VAL A 215 28.18 20.81 -20.21
C VAL A 215 28.62 19.40 -19.80
N VAL A 216 29.36 19.33 -18.69
CA VAL A 216 29.89 18.09 -18.10
C VAL A 216 28.78 17.31 -17.39
N GLY A 217 28.98 15.99 -17.23
CA GLY A 217 27.99 15.13 -16.58
C GLY A 217 27.86 15.42 -15.07
N ILE A 218 26.68 15.18 -14.49
CA ILE A 218 26.41 15.44 -13.05
C ILE A 218 27.24 14.59 -12.07
N THR A 219 27.91 13.55 -12.57
CA THR A 219 28.83 12.67 -11.81
C THR A 219 30.30 12.89 -12.19
N ASP A 220 30.58 13.86 -13.07
CA ASP A 220 31.93 14.15 -13.53
C ASP A 220 32.68 14.96 -12.47
N ALA A 221 33.96 14.65 -12.20
CA ALA A 221 34.75 15.35 -11.18
C ALA A 221 34.83 16.88 -11.38
N SER A 222 34.65 17.36 -12.62
CA SER A 222 34.63 18.78 -12.97
C SER A 222 33.26 19.45 -12.85
N TYR A 223 32.21 18.72 -12.47
CA TYR A 223 30.87 19.28 -12.26
C TYR A 223 30.85 20.22 -11.05
N THR A 224 30.57 21.49 -11.30
CA THR A 224 30.53 22.56 -10.28
C THR A 224 29.11 23.05 -9.99
N GLY A 225 28.10 22.28 -10.38
CA GLY A 225 26.69 22.66 -10.33
C GLY A 225 26.15 23.15 -11.67
N GLY A 226 24.87 23.50 -11.68
CA GLY A 226 24.17 23.99 -12.87
C GLY A 226 23.35 22.92 -13.59
N TRP A 227 22.58 23.38 -14.57
CA TRP A 227 21.61 22.55 -15.28
C TRP A 227 22.27 21.77 -16.42
N VAL A 228 21.90 20.49 -16.54
CA VAL A 228 22.35 19.60 -17.60
C VAL A 228 21.12 19.04 -18.31
N PRO A 229 21.07 18.99 -19.65
CA PRO A 229 19.98 18.32 -20.35
C PRO A 229 19.82 16.88 -19.84
N ILE A 230 18.60 16.47 -19.48
CA ILE A 230 18.39 15.21 -18.74
C ILE A 230 18.88 13.99 -19.53
N ALA A 231 18.71 13.98 -20.85
CA ALA A 231 19.21 12.93 -21.72
C ALA A 231 20.75 12.86 -21.72
N LYS A 232 21.43 14.02 -21.69
CA LYS A 232 22.88 14.10 -21.61
C LYS A 232 23.40 13.67 -20.24
N ALA A 233 22.74 14.08 -19.17
CA ALA A 233 23.06 13.67 -17.80
C ALA A 233 22.98 12.14 -17.64
N ARG A 234 21.95 11.51 -18.21
CA ARG A 234 21.81 10.04 -18.27
C ARG A 234 22.94 9.38 -19.06
N ALA A 235 23.26 9.91 -20.24
CA ALA A 235 24.29 9.35 -21.12
C ALA A 235 25.70 9.44 -20.51
N LEU A 236 25.99 10.52 -19.79
CA LEU A 236 27.29 10.78 -19.14
C LEU A 236 27.37 10.28 -17.70
N PHE A 237 26.35 9.57 -17.21
CA PHE A 237 26.34 9.08 -15.84
C PHE A 237 27.49 8.07 -15.63
N ASN A 238 28.23 8.24 -14.54
CA ASN A 238 29.45 7.47 -14.27
C ASN A 238 29.15 5.95 -14.28
N THR A 239 29.92 5.18 -15.05
CA THR A 239 29.77 3.73 -15.16
C THR A 239 30.02 2.99 -13.85
N ALA A 240 30.88 3.55 -12.97
CA ALA A 240 31.09 3.03 -11.62
C ALA A 240 29.85 3.14 -10.73
N LEU A 241 28.93 4.07 -11.07
CA LEU A 241 27.63 4.23 -10.39
C LEU A 241 26.48 3.53 -11.15
N GLY A 242 26.81 2.69 -12.14
CA GLY A 242 25.83 1.94 -12.93
C GLY A 242 25.45 2.56 -14.28
N GLY A 243 26.10 3.67 -14.68
CA GLY A 243 25.87 4.28 -15.99
C GLY A 243 24.42 4.72 -16.19
N PRO A 244 23.88 4.66 -17.43
CA PRO A 244 22.50 5.04 -17.71
C PRO A 244 21.45 4.29 -16.86
N ALA A 245 21.68 3.01 -16.54
CA ALA A 245 20.76 2.24 -15.69
C ALA A 245 20.83 2.68 -14.22
N GLY A 246 22.02 3.06 -13.75
CA GLY A 246 22.22 3.67 -12.43
C GLY A 246 21.51 5.01 -12.30
N PHE A 247 21.59 5.85 -13.34
CA PHE A 247 20.84 7.09 -13.44
C PHE A 247 19.33 6.85 -13.32
N ASP A 248 18.80 5.91 -14.12
CA ASP A 248 17.36 5.60 -14.12
C ASP A 248 16.91 5.14 -12.72
N LYS A 249 17.68 4.25 -12.07
CA LYS A 249 17.39 3.79 -10.71
C LYS A 249 17.39 4.94 -9.70
N TRP A 250 18.37 5.83 -9.77
CA TRP A 250 18.47 6.98 -8.86
C TRP A 250 17.29 7.93 -9.03
N VAL A 251 16.98 8.36 -10.25
CA VAL A 251 15.84 9.27 -10.51
C VAL A 251 14.51 8.63 -10.10
N LEU A 252 14.28 7.35 -10.42
CA LEU A 252 13.05 6.66 -10.04
C LEU A 252 12.91 6.48 -8.52
N SER A 253 14.01 6.31 -7.79
CA SER A 253 14.00 6.27 -6.33
C SER A 253 13.64 7.63 -5.69
N ALA A 254 13.85 8.73 -6.41
CA ALA A 254 13.44 10.06 -6.00
C ALA A 254 11.93 10.28 -6.22
N PHE A 255 11.34 9.65 -7.25
CA PHE A 255 9.90 9.72 -7.56
C PHE A 255 9.02 8.78 -6.73
N THR A 256 9.60 7.78 -6.06
CA THR A 256 8.85 6.70 -5.43
C THR A 256 9.27 6.45 -3.98
N ILE A 257 8.41 5.73 -3.26
CA ILE A 257 8.70 5.21 -1.91
C ILE A 257 8.93 3.71 -2.04
N SER A 258 10.12 3.25 -1.65
CA SER A 258 10.47 1.83 -1.64
C SER A 258 9.97 1.11 -0.38
N PRO A 259 9.91 -0.24 -0.36
CA PRO A 259 9.63 -0.99 0.86
C PRO A 259 10.61 -0.66 2.00
N SER A 260 11.90 -0.51 1.69
CA SER A 260 12.93 -0.12 2.67
C SER A 260 12.69 1.29 3.22
N ASP A 261 12.22 2.23 2.39
CA ASP A 261 11.84 3.56 2.87
C ASP A 261 10.68 3.45 3.85
N ALA A 262 9.60 2.77 3.45
CA ALA A 262 8.35 2.72 4.21
C ALA A 262 8.48 1.96 5.54
N TYR A 263 9.24 0.87 5.56
CA TYR A 263 9.22 -0.07 6.68
C TYR A 263 10.51 -0.07 7.51
N ASN A 264 11.63 0.44 6.98
CA ASN A 264 12.89 0.51 7.70
C ASN A 264 13.28 1.95 8.04
N THR A 265 13.55 2.78 7.02
CA THR A 265 14.15 4.12 7.21
C THR A 265 13.15 5.12 7.76
N TYR A 266 11.98 5.22 7.13
CA TYR A 266 10.92 6.18 7.44
C TYR A 266 9.74 5.51 8.16
N ASN A 267 10.05 4.64 9.10
CA ASN A 267 9.12 3.74 9.80
C ASN A 267 8.13 4.40 10.79
N THR A 268 7.93 5.71 10.73
CA THR A 268 6.93 6.42 11.55
C THR A 268 6.08 7.33 10.66
N PRO A 269 4.83 7.66 11.07
CA PRO A 269 3.97 8.55 10.29
C PRO A 269 4.65 9.87 9.91
N MET A 270 5.34 10.52 10.86
CA MET A 270 6.04 11.77 10.58
C MET A 270 7.18 11.59 9.56
N LYS A 271 7.99 10.54 9.73
CA LYS A 271 9.10 10.26 8.82
C LYS A 271 8.63 9.94 7.41
N ILE A 272 7.59 9.12 7.28
CA ILE A 272 7.08 8.75 5.96
C ILE A 272 6.43 9.94 5.26
N TRP A 273 5.81 10.87 6.00
CA TRP A 273 5.32 12.13 5.45
C TRP A 273 6.45 13.01 4.92
N LEU A 274 7.62 13.04 5.58
CA LEU A 274 8.79 13.76 5.06
C LEU A 274 9.29 13.14 3.75
N LYS A 275 9.42 11.80 3.68
CA LYS A 275 9.80 11.11 2.44
C LYS A 275 8.74 11.29 1.34
N PHE A 276 7.45 11.22 1.69
CA PHE A 276 6.37 11.45 0.75
C PHE A 276 6.41 12.87 0.20
N GLY A 277 6.55 13.90 1.04
CA GLY A 277 6.72 15.27 0.58
C GLY A 277 7.93 15.45 -0.33
N SER A 278 9.03 14.75 -0.04
CA SER A 278 10.23 14.83 -0.88
C SER A 278 10.03 14.28 -2.29
N THR A 279 9.16 13.28 -2.50
CA THR A 279 8.89 12.76 -3.86
C THR A 279 8.16 13.76 -4.74
N PHE A 280 7.35 14.66 -4.15
CA PHE A 280 6.72 15.75 -4.89
C PHE A 280 7.71 16.88 -5.16
N GLY A 281 8.59 17.18 -4.19
CA GLY A 281 9.56 18.28 -4.27
C GLY A 281 10.52 18.20 -5.48
N VAL A 282 10.81 16.99 -5.99
CA VAL A 282 11.67 16.79 -7.17
C VAL A 282 11.09 17.44 -8.44
N THR A 283 9.76 17.52 -8.52
CA THR A 283 9.00 18.01 -9.69
C THR A 283 8.12 19.22 -9.36
N ASP A 284 8.18 19.72 -8.13
CA ASP A 284 7.24 20.73 -7.64
C ASP A 284 7.58 22.12 -8.15
N VAL A 285 6.84 22.55 -9.19
CA VAL A 285 6.78 23.87 -9.85
C VAL A 285 6.60 25.10 -8.92
N SER A 286 6.39 24.91 -7.61
CA SER A 286 6.29 26.00 -6.63
C SER A 286 7.63 26.54 -6.08
N GLN A 287 8.72 25.76 -6.09
CA GLN A 287 10.09 26.23 -5.82
C GLN A 287 10.68 27.16 -6.91
N TRP A 288 9.89 27.51 -7.93
CA TRP A 288 10.35 28.07 -9.22
C TRP A 288 10.10 29.58 -9.30
N ARG A 289 9.68 30.20 -8.19
CA ARG A 289 9.61 31.66 -8.06
C ARG A 289 10.99 32.22 -7.75
N VAL A 290 11.83 32.31 -8.77
CA VAL A 290 12.92 33.29 -8.80
C VAL A 290 12.48 34.39 -9.77
N GLY A 291 11.95 35.48 -9.21
CA GLY A 291 11.50 36.64 -10.00
C GLY A 291 9.98 36.80 -10.05
N SER A 292 9.54 38.04 -9.93
CA SER A 292 8.17 38.47 -9.68
C SER A 292 7.32 38.62 -10.93
N GLU A 293 7.24 37.63 -11.82
CA GLU A 293 6.34 37.72 -12.98
C GLU A 293 5.60 36.40 -13.23
N ASP A 294 4.27 36.49 -13.10
CA ASP A 294 3.31 35.43 -13.38
C ASP A 294 3.29 35.13 -14.89
N VAL A 295 3.92 34.03 -15.30
CA VAL A 295 3.70 33.46 -16.64
C VAL A 295 2.68 32.35 -16.51
N HIS A 296 1.41 32.69 -16.76
CA HIS A 296 0.35 31.73 -16.99
C HIS A 296 0.63 30.97 -18.29
N LEU A 297 1.04 29.71 -18.18
CA LEU A 297 0.98 28.76 -19.30
C LEU A 297 -0.31 27.96 -19.17
N TYR A 298 -1.20 28.16 -20.15
CA TYR A 298 -2.43 27.41 -20.38
C TYR A 298 -2.13 25.99 -20.88
#